data_AF-A0A5N5QLH5-F1
#
_entry.id   AF-A0A5N5QLH5-F1
#
_cell.length_a   1.000
_cell.length_b   1.000
_cell.length_c   1.000
_cell.angle_alpha   90.00
_cell.angle_beta   90.00
_cell.angle_gamma   90.00
#
_symmetry.space_group_name_H-M   'P 1'
#
loop_
_entity.id
_entity.type
_entity.pdbx_description
1 polymer ?
#
loop_
_entity_poly.entity_id
_entity_poly.type
_entity_poly.pdbx_seq_one_letter_code
_entity_poly.pdbx_strand_id
1 'polypeptide(L)'
;MVKLLSVLCLASGALISCGVVIGHPAPIAPISKRGAPSDGYGGILQGLDMPDDDKIKMQLGLNDTTIAQLPVQVMNIPGYGNRTQNSWFVRIHGNVYKNPPATPEQLDAAAHVFVPDLNESNFTDENRAMARNFTEQILALPVQNYSLQFTSRYNGQPGPNITFPYPTDDRGEFDQFVPFTAPGSIPNGNEMNTVHGVELFTPGIPSGNGSVYLVPSQGITLIADIDDTLRVTKIYQPEEGLANSFARPYVPWMNMPAVLANWQQKVQGLHFHYLTTTPIKVTPTYESFIYANYPLGSFDIRPLNLTTPNQIFQIRKVNLYRIFETFPQRKFVLLADTSNNDIMREYPAMSSAFPGQVQCILIRNTSMTDPSDHFPYDTSGFKDLDSSTYMFFRIPDDILGLDFSKGDCRNVSVPQNITFGFQGLPGSAVTFARPSKLFLAPLILTFFI
;
A
#
# COMPACT_ATOMS: atom_id res chain seq x y z
N MET A 1 -11.27 5.98 29.69
CA MET A 1 -10.52 7.05 30.38
C MET A 1 -11.45 8.21 30.69
N VAL A 2 -11.25 8.85 31.84
CA VAL A 2 -12.09 9.86 32.50
C VAL A 2 -12.41 11.06 31.60
N LYS A 3 -13.70 11.45 31.49
CA LYS A 3 -14.12 12.69 30.83
C LYS A 3 -13.71 13.88 31.69
N LEU A 4 -12.88 14.78 31.18
CA LEU A 4 -12.63 16.09 31.79
C LEU A 4 -13.93 16.92 31.70
N LEU A 5 -14.51 17.28 32.84
CA LEU A 5 -15.51 18.35 32.94
C LEU A 5 -14.77 19.69 33.09
N SER A 6 -14.95 20.60 32.15
CA SER A 6 -14.52 22.00 32.30
C SER A 6 -15.69 22.83 32.82
N VAL A 7 -15.54 23.42 34.01
CA VAL A 7 -16.51 24.39 34.56
C VAL A 7 -16.02 25.79 34.19
N LEU A 8 -16.84 26.55 33.47
CA LEU A 8 -16.58 27.96 33.19
C LEU A 8 -17.42 28.81 34.15
N CYS A 9 -16.77 29.61 35.00
CA CYS A 9 -17.46 30.61 35.82
C CYS A 9 -16.95 32.00 35.41
N LEU A 10 -17.88 32.90 35.07
CA LEU A 10 -17.61 34.31 34.80
C LEU A 10 -17.96 35.11 36.05
N ALA A 11 -17.01 35.91 36.54
CA ALA A 11 -17.22 36.79 37.68
C ALA A 11 -17.36 38.25 37.19
N SER A 12 -18.52 38.84 37.48
CA SER A 12 -18.77 40.27 37.37
C SER A 12 -19.66 40.66 38.55
N GLY A 13 -19.08 41.25 39.59
CA GLY A 13 -19.81 41.90 40.69
C GLY A 13 -20.80 41.02 41.48
N ALA A 14 -20.43 40.66 42.71
CA ALA A 14 -21.25 40.09 43.79
C ALA A 14 -22.19 38.89 43.51
N LEU A 15 -22.22 38.31 42.31
CA LEU A 15 -22.93 37.07 42.00
C LEU A 15 -22.07 36.16 41.11
N ILE A 16 -21.88 34.91 41.53
CA ILE A 16 -21.23 33.85 40.75
C ILE A 16 -22.34 32.98 40.15
N SER A 17 -22.43 32.92 38.83
CA SER A 17 -23.25 31.95 38.11
C SER A 17 -22.33 30.98 37.38
N CYS A 18 -22.46 29.68 37.66
CA CYS A 18 -21.73 28.63 36.97
C CYS A 18 -22.73 27.73 36.24
N GLY A 19 -22.58 27.63 34.91
CA GLY A 19 -23.39 26.77 34.05
C GLY A 19 -22.56 25.62 33.49
N VAL A 20 -23.17 24.43 33.39
CA VAL A 20 -22.58 23.28 32.69
C VAL A 20 -22.88 23.42 31.20
N VAL A 21 -21.84 23.59 30.38
CA VAL A 21 -21.97 23.60 28.91
C VAL A 21 -21.72 22.18 28.40
N ILE A 22 -22.77 21.51 27.93
CA ILE A 22 -22.65 20.27 27.16
C ILE A 22 -22.51 20.66 25.69
N GLY A 23 -21.26 20.81 25.23
CA GLY A 23 -20.96 21.04 23.83
C GLY A 23 -21.29 19.81 22.99
N HIS A 24 -22.29 19.92 22.12
CA HIS A 24 -22.46 19.00 21.00
C HIS A 24 -21.38 19.33 19.95
N PRO A 25 -20.72 18.33 19.33
CA PRO A 25 -19.77 18.60 18.25
C PRO A 25 -20.52 19.25 17.09
N ALA A 26 -20.07 20.44 16.68
CA ALA A 26 -20.58 21.12 15.50
C ALA A 26 -20.22 20.32 14.23
N PRO A 27 -21.10 20.29 13.21
CA PRO A 27 -20.78 19.66 11.94
C PRO A 27 -19.59 20.37 11.27
N ILE A 28 -18.59 19.59 10.87
CA ILE A 28 -17.44 20.06 10.12
C ILE A 28 -17.94 20.57 8.77
N ALA A 29 -17.80 21.88 8.53
CA ALA A 29 -18.12 22.49 7.24
C ALA A 29 -17.20 21.95 6.14
N PRO A 30 -17.68 21.82 4.88
CA PRO A 30 -16.86 21.32 3.78
C PRO A 30 -15.73 22.31 3.51
N ILE A 31 -14.49 21.82 3.59
CA ILE A 31 -13.29 22.60 3.27
C ILE A 31 -13.29 22.86 1.77
N SER A 32 -13.65 24.09 1.42
CA SER A 32 -13.47 24.66 0.09
C SER A 32 -12.00 24.67 -0.31
N LYS A 33 -11.75 24.30 -1.57
CA LYS A 33 -10.47 24.27 -2.30
C LYS A 33 -9.51 25.40 -1.89
N ARG A 34 -8.58 25.11 -0.97
CA ARG A 34 -7.29 25.79 -0.83
C ARG A 34 -6.23 24.72 -0.63
N GLY A 35 -5.13 24.86 -1.37
CA GLY A 35 -4.13 23.83 -1.65
C GLY A 35 -3.79 22.93 -0.45
N ALA A 36 -3.94 21.62 -0.68
CA ALA A 36 -3.44 20.60 0.23
C ALA A 36 -1.90 20.71 0.32
N PRO A 37 -1.30 20.48 1.50
CA PRO A 37 0.14 20.38 1.64
C PRO A 37 0.70 19.31 0.70
N SER A 38 1.94 19.48 0.26
CA SER A 38 2.69 18.57 -0.63
C SER A 38 2.79 17.11 -0.16
N ASP A 39 2.38 16.82 1.07
CA ASP A 39 2.29 15.48 1.66
C ASP A 39 1.13 14.64 1.08
N GLY A 40 0.16 15.25 0.39
CA GLY A 40 -1.04 14.58 -0.13
C GLY A 40 -0.95 14.06 -1.57
N TYR A 41 0.20 14.18 -2.24
CA TYR A 41 0.37 13.81 -3.66
C TYR A 41 1.17 12.51 -3.87
N GLY A 42 1.43 11.72 -2.82
CA GLY A 42 2.09 10.41 -2.96
C GLY A 42 1.16 9.37 -3.58
N GLY A 43 1.37 8.98 -4.84
CA GLY A 43 0.59 7.94 -5.51
C GLY A 43 -0.75 8.41 -6.09
N ILE A 44 -1.08 7.89 -7.28
CA ILE A 44 -2.27 8.26 -8.07
C ILE A 44 -3.58 8.08 -7.29
N LEU A 45 -3.62 7.12 -6.36
CA LEU A 45 -4.82 6.73 -5.65
C LEU A 45 -5.05 7.47 -4.33
N GLN A 46 -4.03 8.13 -3.75
CA GLN A 46 -4.20 8.81 -2.48
C GLN A 46 -5.04 10.10 -2.60
N GLY A 47 -5.20 10.63 -3.82
CA GLY A 47 -6.07 11.77 -4.13
C GLY A 47 -7.45 11.41 -4.71
N LEU A 48 -7.73 10.12 -4.94
CA LEU A 48 -9.02 9.67 -5.48
C LEU A 48 -10.01 9.42 -4.34
N ASP A 49 -11.07 10.22 -4.30
CA ASP A 49 -12.17 10.04 -3.35
C ASP A 49 -12.96 8.78 -3.74
N MET A 50 -12.86 7.73 -2.93
CA MET A 50 -13.62 6.50 -3.17
C MET A 50 -15.12 6.79 -3.04
N PRO A 51 -15.95 6.25 -3.93
CA PRO A 51 -17.38 6.51 -3.89
C PRO A 51 -17.95 6.01 -2.55
N ASP A 52 -18.77 6.87 -1.93
CA ASP A 52 -19.49 6.55 -0.72
C ASP A 52 -20.55 5.46 -0.96
N ASP A 53 -20.77 4.58 0.01
CA ASP A 53 -21.63 3.40 -0.14
C ASP A 53 -23.09 3.79 -0.47
N ASP A 54 -23.62 4.89 0.07
CA ASP A 54 -24.98 5.33 -0.25
C ASP A 54 -25.07 5.95 -1.65
N LYS A 55 -23.99 6.60 -2.12
CA LYS A 55 -23.90 7.03 -3.53
C LYS A 55 -23.88 5.83 -4.47
N ILE A 56 -23.16 4.76 -4.14
CA ILE A 56 -23.13 3.53 -4.94
C ILE A 56 -24.54 2.93 -5.04
N LYS A 57 -25.24 2.78 -3.90
CA LYS A 57 -26.61 2.25 -3.88
C LYS A 57 -27.56 3.07 -4.74
N MET A 58 -27.50 4.40 -4.62
CA MET A 58 -28.33 5.31 -5.39
C MET A 58 -28.02 5.23 -6.90
N GLN A 59 -26.75 5.22 -7.29
CA GLN A 59 -26.32 5.14 -8.69
C GLN A 59 -26.72 3.82 -9.35
N LEU A 60 -26.66 2.71 -8.61
CA LEU A 60 -27.02 1.39 -9.10
C LEU A 60 -28.52 1.05 -8.89
N GLY A 61 -29.31 1.96 -8.32
CA GLY A 61 -30.74 1.74 -8.08
C GLY A 61 -31.03 0.60 -7.10
N LEU A 62 -30.13 0.35 -6.14
CA LEU A 62 -30.22 -0.76 -5.21
C LEU A 62 -31.06 -0.40 -3.99
N ASN A 63 -31.78 -1.39 -3.47
CA ASN A 63 -32.45 -1.32 -2.17
C ASN A 63 -31.86 -2.37 -1.21
N ASP A 64 -32.10 -2.19 0.09
CA ASP A 64 -31.52 -3.06 1.13
C ASP A 64 -31.97 -4.51 1.00
N THR A 65 -33.17 -4.78 0.50
CA THR A 65 -33.66 -6.15 0.26
C THR A 65 -32.83 -6.86 -0.81
N THR A 66 -32.55 -6.18 -1.93
CA THR A 66 -31.69 -6.70 -2.99
C THR A 66 -30.27 -6.94 -2.46
N ILE A 67 -29.71 -5.97 -1.73
CA ILE A 67 -28.35 -6.07 -1.16
C ILE A 67 -28.28 -7.24 -0.17
N ALA A 68 -29.29 -7.44 0.67
CA ALA A 68 -29.35 -8.53 1.64
C ALA A 68 -29.23 -9.91 0.98
N GLN A 69 -29.79 -10.08 -0.22
CA GLN A 69 -29.78 -11.34 -0.98
C GLN A 69 -28.46 -11.61 -1.73
N LEU A 70 -27.59 -10.62 -1.90
CA LEU A 70 -26.31 -10.82 -2.58
C LEU A 70 -25.39 -11.76 -1.79
N PRO A 71 -24.61 -12.60 -2.49
CA PRO A 71 -23.67 -13.50 -1.84
C PRO A 71 -22.57 -12.70 -1.13
N VAL A 72 -22.27 -13.11 0.11
CA VAL A 72 -21.13 -12.57 0.86
C VAL A 72 -19.84 -13.07 0.23
N GLN A 73 -18.92 -12.15 0.02
CA GLN A 73 -17.54 -12.40 -0.40
C GLN A 73 -16.60 -12.04 0.75
N VAL A 74 -15.48 -12.74 0.84
CA VAL A 74 -14.40 -12.43 1.77
C VAL A 74 -13.14 -12.28 0.93
N MET A 75 -12.35 -11.26 1.18
CA MET A 75 -11.00 -11.13 0.63
C MET A 75 -10.03 -11.24 1.80
N ASN A 76 -9.26 -12.32 1.83
CA ASN A 76 -8.18 -12.52 2.79
C ASN A 76 -6.89 -12.03 2.17
N ILE A 77 -6.24 -11.07 2.82
CA ILE A 77 -4.98 -10.52 2.33
C ILE A 77 -3.84 -11.33 2.94
N PRO A 78 -2.82 -11.72 2.15
CA PRO A 78 -1.77 -12.59 2.65
C PRO A 78 -0.99 -11.95 3.81
N GLY A 79 -1.19 -12.45 5.03
CA GLY A 79 -0.59 -11.90 6.24
C GLY A 79 0.77 -12.52 6.59
N TYR A 80 1.37 -12.07 7.69
CA TYR A 80 2.54 -12.69 8.31
C TYR A 80 2.26 -13.08 9.76
N GLY A 81 3.01 -14.05 10.26
CA GLY A 81 2.99 -14.44 11.66
C GLY A 81 4.38 -14.50 12.27
N ASN A 82 4.48 -14.08 13.52
CA ASN A 82 5.67 -14.22 14.35
C ASN A 82 5.42 -15.22 15.47
N ARG A 83 6.50 -15.73 16.06
CA ARG A 83 6.42 -16.57 17.24
C ARG A 83 6.68 -15.75 18.50
N THR A 84 5.82 -15.87 19.49
CA THR A 84 6.04 -15.32 20.83
C THR A 84 6.03 -16.46 21.85
N GLN A 85 7.10 -16.56 22.65
CA GLN A 85 7.35 -17.61 23.65
C GLN A 85 7.15 -19.05 23.10
N ASN A 86 5.91 -19.55 23.10
CA ASN A 86 5.54 -20.90 22.70
C ASN A 86 4.48 -21.00 21.58
N SER A 87 3.94 -19.88 21.09
CA SER A 87 2.83 -19.89 20.13
C SER A 87 3.11 -18.98 18.93
N TRP A 88 2.54 -19.33 17.78
CA TRP A 88 2.48 -18.42 16.65
C TRP A 88 1.33 -17.43 16.86
N PHE A 89 1.57 -16.19 16.47
CA PHE A 89 0.53 -15.19 16.29
C PHE A 89 0.55 -14.79 14.83
N VAL A 90 -0.55 -15.05 14.14
CA VAL A 90 -0.67 -14.77 12.71
C VAL A 90 -1.59 -13.59 12.51
N ARG A 91 -1.17 -12.62 11.71
CA ARG A 91 -2.05 -11.54 11.30
C ARG A 91 -2.99 -12.05 10.22
N ILE A 92 -4.28 -12.00 10.51
CA ILE A 92 -5.34 -12.26 9.54
C ILE A 92 -6.07 -10.95 9.34
N HIS A 93 -6.10 -10.49 8.09
CA HIS A 93 -6.68 -9.21 7.73
C HIS A 93 -7.25 -9.23 6.31
N GLY A 94 -8.20 -8.33 6.06
CA GLY A 94 -8.92 -8.28 4.80
C GLY A 94 -10.24 -7.55 4.92
N ASN A 95 -11.15 -7.82 3.98
CA ASN A 95 -12.49 -7.24 3.99
C ASN A 95 -13.57 -8.25 3.59
N VAL A 96 -14.77 -8.06 4.13
CA VAL A 96 -15.99 -8.80 3.80
C VAL A 96 -16.93 -7.84 3.07
N TYR A 97 -17.42 -8.27 1.92
CA TYR A 97 -18.12 -7.39 0.99
C TYR A 97 -19.17 -8.14 0.17
N LYS A 98 -19.97 -7.38 -0.57
CA LYS A 98 -20.93 -7.85 -1.56
C LYS A 98 -20.69 -7.09 -2.86
N ASN A 99 -20.69 -7.81 -3.97
CA ASN A 99 -20.63 -7.20 -5.30
C ASN A 99 -22.05 -6.88 -5.77
N PRO A 100 -22.42 -5.60 -5.87
CA PRO A 100 -23.70 -5.25 -6.44
C PRO A 100 -23.76 -5.60 -7.93
N PRO A 101 -24.92 -6.02 -8.45
CA PRO A 101 -25.10 -6.18 -9.89
C PRO A 101 -25.01 -4.81 -10.57
N ALA A 102 -24.26 -4.73 -11.66
CA ALA A 102 -24.14 -3.55 -12.50
C ALA A 102 -24.08 -3.96 -13.97
N THR A 103 -24.70 -3.18 -14.86
CA THR A 103 -24.58 -3.42 -16.30
C THR A 103 -23.24 -2.90 -16.83
N PRO A 104 -22.75 -3.38 -17.98
CA PRO A 104 -21.55 -2.84 -18.60
C PRO A 104 -21.58 -1.31 -18.77
N GLU A 105 -22.74 -0.74 -19.11
CA GLU A 105 -22.91 0.71 -19.26
C GLU A 105 -22.79 1.45 -17.92
N GLN A 106 -23.31 0.88 -16.83
CA GLN A 106 -23.15 1.45 -15.49
C GLN A 106 -21.69 1.39 -15.02
N LEU A 107 -21.00 0.28 -15.31
CA LEU A 107 -19.59 0.11 -14.98
C LEU A 107 -18.71 1.06 -15.80
N ASP A 108 -18.97 1.22 -17.10
CA ASP A 108 -18.25 2.18 -17.94
C ASP A 108 -18.46 3.62 -17.45
N ALA A 109 -19.71 3.98 -17.12
CA ALA A 109 -20.03 5.30 -16.58
C ALA A 109 -19.31 5.58 -15.25
N ALA A 110 -19.22 4.59 -14.36
CA ALA A 110 -18.47 4.72 -13.10
C ALA A 110 -16.95 4.73 -13.33
N ALA A 111 -16.45 3.96 -14.30
CA ALA A 111 -15.03 3.87 -14.63
C ALA A 111 -14.48 5.19 -15.23
N HIS A 112 -15.31 5.99 -15.90
CA HIS A 112 -14.92 7.30 -16.45
C HIS A 112 -14.38 8.30 -15.42
N VAL A 113 -14.74 8.15 -14.14
CA VAL A 113 -14.18 8.99 -13.06
C VAL A 113 -12.67 8.74 -12.92
N PHE A 114 -12.24 7.50 -13.18
CA PHE A 114 -10.87 7.04 -12.99
C PHE A 114 -10.07 7.05 -14.28
N VAL A 115 -10.72 6.79 -15.42
CA VAL A 115 -10.08 6.79 -16.74
C VAL A 115 -10.97 7.57 -17.71
N PRO A 116 -10.87 8.91 -17.74
CA PRO A 116 -11.74 9.76 -18.56
C PRO A 116 -11.75 9.34 -20.04
N ASP A 117 -10.61 8.90 -20.54
CA ASP A 117 -10.38 8.56 -21.95
C ASP A 117 -10.79 7.13 -22.32
N LEU A 118 -11.54 6.43 -21.45
CA LEU A 118 -12.03 5.06 -21.65
C LEU A 118 -12.71 4.80 -23.01
N ASN A 119 -13.35 5.84 -23.56
CA ASN A 119 -14.08 5.78 -24.83
C ASN A 119 -13.25 6.20 -26.04
N GLU A 120 -11.99 6.59 -25.86
CA GLU A 120 -11.14 6.93 -26.98
C GLU A 120 -10.77 5.69 -27.80
N SER A 121 -10.51 5.88 -29.10
CA SER A 121 -10.17 4.82 -30.06
C SER A 121 -8.95 3.97 -29.67
N ASN A 122 -8.17 4.46 -28.70
CA ASN A 122 -6.90 3.89 -28.29
C ASN A 122 -7.08 2.80 -27.21
N PHE A 123 -8.28 2.67 -26.61
CA PHE A 123 -8.61 1.62 -25.66
C PHE A 123 -9.26 0.42 -26.35
N THR A 124 -8.65 -0.76 -26.19
CA THR A 124 -9.17 -2.03 -26.72
C THR A 124 -10.37 -2.53 -25.90
N ASP A 125 -11.10 -3.52 -26.42
CA ASP A 125 -12.15 -4.21 -25.65
C ASP A 125 -11.62 -4.85 -24.37
N GLU A 126 -10.38 -5.36 -24.41
CA GLU A 126 -9.71 -5.93 -23.24
C GLU A 126 -9.44 -4.87 -22.16
N ASN A 127 -9.03 -3.67 -22.59
CA ASN A 127 -8.82 -2.58 -21.64
C ASN A 127 -10.13 -2.12 -20.97
N ARG A 128 -11.23 -2.06 -21.73
CA ARG A 128 -12.56 -1.77 -21.18
C ARG A 128 -12.99 -2.85 -20.18
N ALA A 129 -12.81 -4.13 -20.53
CA ALA A 129 -13.12 -5.23 -19.62
C ALA A 129 -12.32 -5.13 -18.30
N MET A 130 -11.04 -4.76 -18.39
CA MET A 130 -10.20 -4.55 -17.21
C MET A 130 -10.69 -3.38 -16.34
N ALA A 131 -11.04 -2.25 -16.95
CA ALA A 131 -11.60 -1.10 -16.25
C ALA A 131 -12.91 -1.43 -15.55
N ARG A 132 -13.78 -2.22 -16.18
CA ARG A 132 -15.01 -2.72 -15.57
C ARG A 132 -14.72 -3.61 -14.36
N ASN A 133 -13.84 -4.60 -14.50
CA ASN A 133 -13.45 -5.49 -13.40
C ASN A 133 -12.87 -4.72 -12.20
N PHE A 134 -12.08 -3.68 -12.47
CA PHE A 134 -11.55 -2.82 -11.42
C PHE A 134 -12.66 -1.99 -10.76
N THR A 135 -13.56 -1.44 -11.57
CA THR A 135 -14.69 -0.63 -11.10
C THR A 135 -15.65 -1.46 -10.26
N GLU A 136 -15.91 -2.72 -10.62
CA GLU A 136 -16.68 -3.66 -9.79
C GLU A 136 -16.08 -3.81 -8.39
N GLN A 137 -14.74 -3.90 -8.28
CA GLN A 137 -14.05 -3.96 -6.99
C GLN A 137 -14.23 -2.67 -6.18
N ILE A 138 -14.13 -1.50 -6.82
CA ILE A 138 -14.38 -0.20 -6.17
C ILE A 138 -15.81 -0.10 -5.65
N LEU A 139 -16.79 -0.57 -6.43
CA LEU A 139 -18.23 -0.49 -6.13
C LEU A 139 -18.69 -1.57 -5.12
N ALA A 140 -17.81 -2.46 -4.68
CA ALA A 140 -18.10 -3.43 -3.64
C ALA A 140 -18.63 -2.75 -2.36
N LEU A 141 -19.74 -3.28 -1.84
CA LEU A 141 -20.41 -2.80 -0.63
C LEU A 141 -19.92 -3.56 0.60
N PRO A 142 -19.57 -2.89 1.71
CA PRO A 142 -19.07 -3.56 2.90
C PRO A 142 -20.15 -4.39 3.61
N VAL A 143 -19.74 -5.50 4.23
CA VAL A 143 -20.61 -6.28 5.14
C VAL A 143 -20.13 -6.07 6.57
N GLN A 144 -20.94 -5.36 7.34
CA GLN A 144 -20.64 -5.00 8.73
C GLN A 144 -21.04 -6.12 9.69
N ASN A 145 -20.38 -6.17 10.86
CA ASN A 145 -20.70 -7.07 11.96
C ASN A 145 -20.71 -8.56 11.55
N TYR A 146 -19.87 -8.95 10.59
CA TYR A 146 -19.77 -10.31 10.08
C TYR A 146 -18.74 -11.12 10.89
N SER A 147 -19.14 -12.28 11.42
CA SER A 147 -18.24 -13.16 12.16
C SER A 147 -17.51 -14.12 11.22
N LEU A 148 -16.18 -14.19 11.35
CA LEU A 148 -15.31 -14.96 10.47
C LEU A 148 -14.79 -16.23 11.15
N GLN A 149 -14.69 -17.29 10.35
CA GLN A 149 -13.96 -18.50 10.69
C GLN A 149 -13.05 -18.87 9.53
N PHE A 150 -11.89 -19.41 9.87
CA PHE A 150 -10.93 -19.90 8.90
C PHE A 150 -10.54 -21.33 9.21
N THR A 151 -10.22 -22.09 8.18
CA THR A 151 -9.48 -23.34 8.31
C THR A 151 -8.11 -23.17 7.67
N SER A 152 -7.12 -23.91 8.14
CA SER A 152 -5.77 -23.82 7.62
C SER A 152 -5.33 -25.13 6.97
N ARG A 153 -4.41 -25.07 6.01
CA ARG A 153 -3.70 -26.24 5.48
C ARG A 153 -2.23 -25.95 5.32
N TYR A 154 -1.41 -26.98 5.49
CA TYR A 154 0.03 -26.91 5.26
C TYR A 154 0.49 -28.20 4.61
N ASN A 155 1.19 -28.10 3.47
CA ASN A 155 1.63 -29.24 2.66
C ASN A 155 0.50 -30.26 2.40
N GLY A 156 -0.70 -29.75 2.10
CA GLY A 156 -1.90 -30.55 1.86
C GLY A 156 -2.57 -31.12 3.12
N GLN A 157 -1.93 -31.05 4.29
CA GLN A 157 -2.47 -31.53 5.57
C GLN A 157 -3.39 -30.50 6.23
N PRO A 158 -4.53 -30.90 6.81
CA PRO A 158 -5.42 -29.99 7.52
C PRO A 158 -4.75 -29.48 8.81
N GLY A 159 -4.90 -28.18 9.04
CA GLY A 159 -4.52 -27.50 10.27
C GLY A 159 -5.71 -27.12 11.14
N PRO A 160 -5.47 -26.39 12.24
CA PRO A 160 -6.55 -26.02 13.15
C PRO A 160 -7.53 -25.04 12.50
N ASN A 161 -8.76 -25.08 13.00
CA ASN A 161 -9.75 -24.05 12.77
C ASN A 161 -9.40 -22.81 13.59
N ILE A 162 -9.63 -21.64 13.02
CA ILE A 162 -9.37 -20.35 13.62
C ILE A 162 -10.70 -19.62 13.69
N THR A 163 -11.18 -19.35 14.89
CA THR A 163 -12.29 -18.41 15.11
C THR A 163 -11.71 -17.01 15.20
N PHE A 164 -12.08 -16.13 14.27
CA PHE A 164 -11.61 -14.76 14.31
C PHE A 164 -12.29 -14.02 15.48
N PRO A 165 -11.56 -13.24 16.29
CA PRO A 165 -12.03 -12.81 17.61
C PRO A 165 -13.10 -11.71 17.57
N TYR A 166 -13.16 -10.93 16.50
CA TYR A 166 -14.07 -9.79 16.39
C TYR A 166 -14.84 -9.86 15.07
N PRO A 167 -16.11 -9.41 15.03
CA PRO A 167 -16.78 -9.26 13.76
C PRO A 167 -16.14 -8.11 12.95
N THR A 168 -16.46 -8.04 11.65
CA THR A 168 -16.04 -6.93 10.80
C THR A 168 -16.56 -5.58 11.27
N ASP A 169 -15.81 -4.52 10.98
CA ASP A 169 -16.21 -3.15 11.27
C ASP A 169 -17.24 -2.58 10.27
N ASP A 170 -17.50 -1.27 10.36
CA ASP A 170 -18.46 -0.57 9.50
C ASP A 170 -18.03 -0.46 8.03
N ARG A 171 -16.74 -0.66 7.74
CA ARG A 171 -16.16 -0.77 6.39
C ARG A 171 -16.01 -2.23 5.93
N GLY A 172 -16.53 -3.17 6.71
CA GLY A 172 -16.41 -4.61 6.44
C GLY A 172 -15.00 -5.13 6.63
N GLU A 173 -14.09 -4.35 7.23
CA GLU A 173 -12.70 -4.74 7.42
C GLU A 173 -12.52 -5.58 8.67
N PHE A 174 -11.51 -6.44 8.64
CA PHE A 174 -11.00 -7.18 9.77
C PHE A 174 -9.48 -7.15 9.74
N ASP A 175 -8.83 -6.97 10.88
CA ASP A 175 -7.37 -6.99 11.00
C ASP A 175 -6.98 -7.29 12.45
N GLN A 176 -6.47 -8.49 12.72
CA GLN A 176 -5.98 -8.88 14.04
C GLN A 176 -4.84 -9.89 13.95
N PHE A 177 -3.93 -9.81 14.92
CA PHE A 177 -3.07 -10.94 15.25
C PHE A 177 -3.85 -11.94 16.10
N VAL A 178 -3.96 -13.16 15.62
CA VAL A 178 -4.68 -14.25 16.31
C VAL A 178 -3.72 -15.34 16.74
N PRO A 179 -3.91 -15.96 17.93
CA PRO A 179 -3.17 -17.15 18.29
C PRO A 179 -3.36 -18.24 17.24
N PHE A 180 -2.25 -18.87 16.85
CA PHE A 180 -2.22 -19.90 15.83
C PHE A 180 -1.37 -21.07 16.29
N THR A 181 -1.96 -22.26 16.24
CA THR A 181 -1.22 -23.51 16.45
C THR A 181 -0.75 -23.99 15.08
N ALA A 182 0.56 -24.06 14.87
CA ALA A 182 1.09 -24.50 13.59
C ALA A 182 0.67 -25.95 13.27
N PRO A 183 0.16 -26.24 12.06
CA PRO A 183 -0.19 -27.60 11.65
C PRO A 183 1.01 -28.52 11.49
N GLY A 184 0.88 -29.78 11.95
CA GLY A 184 1.81 -30.87 11.62
C GLY A 184 3.26 -30.68 12.07
N SER A 185 4.19 -30.89 11.13
CA SER A 185 5.66 -30.95 11.28
C SER A 185 6.38 -29.60 11.13
N ILE A 186 5.66 -28.48 11.15
CA ILE A 186 6.29 -27.15 11.14
C ILE A 186 7.13 -27.03 12.41
N PRO A 187 8.47 -26.88 12.32
CA PRO A 187 9.31 -26.71 13.49
C PRO A 187 8.90 -25.47 14.29
N ASN A 188 9.16 -25.50 15.59
CA ASN A 188 8.96 -24.30 16.40
C ASN A 188 9.81 -23.15 15.85
N GLY A 189 9.32 -21.92 15.91
CA GLY A 189 9.95 -20.76 15.26
C GLY A 189 11.41 -20.47 15.63
N ASN A 190 11.94 -20.99 16.75
CA ASN A 190 13.36 -20.88 17.10
C ASN A 190 14.25 -21.91 16.37
N GLU A 191 13.67 -22.99 15.89
CA GLU A 191 14.31 -24.04 15.09
C GLU A 191 14.04 -23.81 13.58
N MET A 192 13.21 -22.83 13.26
CA MET A 192 12.80 -22.49 11.91
C MET A 192 13.79 -21.51 11.30
N ASN A 193 14.44 -21.92 10.21
CA ASN A 193 15.37 -21.06 9.45
C ASN A 193 14.80 -20.62 8.09
N THR A 194 13.55 -20.98 7.80
CA THR A 194 12.87 -20.75 6.52
C THR A 194 11.47 -20.20 6.76
N VAL A 195 10.92 -19.44 5.81
CA VAL A 195 9.53 -19.00 5.86
C VAL A 195 8.60 -20.13 5.43
N HIS A 196 7.47 -20.30 6.11
CA HIS A 196 6.47 -21.31 5.76
C HIS A 196 5.13 -20.65 5.41
N GLY A 197 4.68 -20.85 4.17
CA GLY A 197 3.32 -20.46 3.76
C GLY A 197 2.29 -21.48 4.26
N VAL A 198 1.23 -20.98 4.88
CA VAL A 198 0.07 -21.75 5.34
C VAL A 198 -1.13 -21.25 4.56
N GLU A 199 -1.84 -22.16 3.91
CA GLU A 199 -3.07 -21.84 3.19
C GLU A 199 -4.20 -21.57 4.20
N LEU A 200 -4.97 -20.51 3.99
CA LEU A 200 -6.15 -20.17 4.78
C LEU A 200 -7.39 -20.26 3.90
N PHE A 201 -8.44 -20.88 4.41
CA PHE A 201 -9.72 -21.04 3.72
C PHE A 201 -10.83 -20.45 4.56
N THR A 202 -11.77 -19.76 3.91
CA THR A 202 -13.01 -19.31 4.55
C THR A 202 -14.11 -20.32 4.23
N PRO A 203 -14.61 -21.12 5.20
CA PRO A 203 -15.57 -22.19 4.91
C PRO A 203 -16.81 -21.70 4.17
N GLY A 204 -17.09 -22.31 3.01
CA GLY A 204 -18.25 -21.96 2.18
C GLY A 204 -18.09 -20.69 1.34
N ILE A 205 -16.96 -19.98 1.42
CA ILE A 205 -16.72 -18.73 0.68
C ILE A 205 -15.37 -18.83 -0.05
N PRO A 206 -15.32 -19.37 -1.28
CA PRO A 206 -14.06 -19.61 -2.00
C PRO A 206 -13.22 -18.36 -2.28
N SER A 207 -13.85 -17.19 -2.42
CA SER A 207 -13.15 -15.91 -2.57
C SER A 207 -12.29 -15.57 -1.36
N GLY A 208 -12.66 -16.09 -0.18
CA GLY A 208 -11.92 -15.91 1.07
C GLY A 208 -10.78 -16.89 1.25
N ASN A 209 -10.32 -17.58 0.20
CA ASN A 209 -9.08 -18.35 0.27
C ASN A 209 -7.90 -17.39 0.19
N GLY A 210 -6.86 -17.64 0.98
CA GLY A 210 -5.67 -16.81 1.04
C GLY A 210 -4.50 -17.58 1.65
N SER A 211 -3.50 -16.86 2.11
CA SER A 211 -2.32 -17.44 2.74
C SER A 211 -1.86 -16.63 3.95
N VAL A 212 -1.10 -17.26 4.84
CA VAL A 212 -0.34 -16.57 5.87
C VAL A 212 1.06 -17.14 5.96
N TYR A 213 2.05 -16.29 6.14
CA TYR A 213 3.45 -16.69 6.16
C TYR A 213 3.96 -16.72 7.60
N LEU A 214 4.37 -17.89 8.09
CA LEU A 214 5.08 -18.02 9.36
C LEU A 214 6.53 -17.64 9.12
N VAL A 215 6.93 -16.51 9.68
CA VAL A 215 8.24 -15.91 9.46
C VAL A 215 9.12 -16.14 10.70
N PRO A 216 10.34 -16.69 10.56
CA PRO A 216 11.27 -16.86 11.66
C PRO A 216 11.59 -15.55 12.40
N SER A 217 11.99 -15.64 13.66
CA SER A 217 12.38 -14.45 14.45
C SER A 217 13.63 -13.75 13.92
N GLN A 218 14.52 -14.47 13.24
CA GLN A 218 15.77 -13.97 12.66
C GLN A 218 15.84 -14.26 11.15
N GLY A 219 16.60 -13.45 10.44
CA GLY A 219 16.74 -13.50 8.98
C GLY A 219 16.45 -12.15 8.35
N ILE A 220 16.27 -12.13 7.04
CA ILE A 220 16.08 -10.92 6.25
C ILE A 220 14.64 -10.86 5.73
N THR A 221 14.00 -9.70 5.86
CA THR A 221 12.73 -9.40 5.19
C THR A 221 12.98 -8.31 4.14
N LEU A 222 12.63 -8.58 2.89
CA LEU A 222 12.56 -7.58 1.83
C LEU A 222 11.17 -6.94 1.86
N ILE A 223 11.10 -5.65 2.20
CA ILE A 223 9.89 -4.85 2.03
C ILE A 223 9.97 -4.16 0.67
N ALA A 224 9.10 -4.54 -0.26
CA ALA A 224 9.07 -3.97 -1.60
C ALA A 224 7.81 -3.12 -1.80
N ASP A 225 8.00 -1.88 -2.21
CA ASP A 225 6.93 -1.12 -2.86
C ASP A 225 6.55 -1.75 -4.20
N ILE A 226 5.36 -1.45 -4.74
CA ILE A 226 4.84 -2.11 -5.94
C ILE A 226 4.84 -1.17 -7.15
N ASP A 227 4.19 -0.01 -7.04
CA ASP A 227 3.99 0.92 -8.15
C ASP A 227 5.31 1.62 -8.48
N ASP A 228 5.71 1.62 -9.75
CA ASP A 228 7.02 2.13 -10.22
C ASP A 228 8.28 1.51 -9.58
N THR A 229 8.11 0.49 -8.73
CA THR A 229 9.19 -0.32 -8.19
C THR A 229 9.21 -1.73 -8.79
N LEU A 230 8.06 -2.44 -8.74
CA LEU A 230 7.90 -3.80 -9.29
C LEU A 230 7.09 -3.81 -10.58
N ARG A 231 6.26 -2.79 -10.82
CA ARG A 231 5.50 -2.66 -12.06
C ARG A 231 5.66 -1.27 -12.66
N VAL A 232 5.35 -1.16 -13.95
CA VAL A 232 5.25 0.15 -14.62
C VAL A 232 3.89 0.75 -14.31
N THR A 233 3.87 1.83 -13.53
CA THR A 233 2.64 2.58 -13.25
C THR A 233 2.74 3.97 -13.86
N LYS A 234 3.85 4.66 -13.66
CA LYS A 234 4.14 6.06 -14.01
C LYS A 234 3.26 7.04 -13.23
N ILE A 235 3.32 6.98 -11.90
CA ILE A 235 2.53 7.86 -11.03
C ILE A 235 2.82 9.35 -11.23
N TYR A 236 3.99 9.67 -11.76
CA TYR A 236 4.41 11.01 -12.17
C TYR A 236 3.77 11.49 -13.50
N GLN A 237 3.04 10.63 -14.22
CA GLN A 237 2.22 10.98 -15.38
C GLN A 237 0.74 10.65 -15.08
N PRO A 238 -0.08 11.60 -14.60
CA PRO A 238 -1.41 11.29 -14.05
C PRO A 238 -2.33 10.50 -15.00
N GLU A 239 -2.46 10.92 -16.26
CA GLU A 239 -3.33 10.25 -17.24
C GLU A 239 -2.84 8.84 -17.58
N GLU A 240 -1.55 8.70 -17.93
CA GLU A 240 -0.96 7.41 -18.24
C GLU A 240 -1.00 6.47 -17.03
N GLY A 241 -0.75 7.00 -15.84
CA GLY A 241 -0.75 6.25 -14.61
C GLY A 241 -2.14 5.78 -14.17
N LEU A 242 -3.18 6.60 -14.37
CA LEU A 242 -4.57 6.18 -14.18
C LEU A 242 -4.91 5.03 -15.14
N ALA A 243 -4.56 5.16 -16.42
CA ALA A 243 -4.76 4.10 -17.40
C ALA A 243 -4.00 2.81 -17.03
N ASN A 244 -2.74 2.91 -16.60
CA ASN A 244 -1.91 1.77 -16.17
C ASN A 244 -2.37 1.15 -14.84
N SER A 245 -3.13 1.89 -14.02
CA SER A 245 -3.67 1.40 -12.75
C SER A 245 -5.00 0.68 -12.93
N PHE A 246 -5.84 1.16 -13.83
CA PHE A 246 -7.25 0.78 -13.89
C PHE A 246 -7.68 0.11 -15.19
N ALA A 247 -7.02 0.39 -16.31
CA ALA A 247 -7.50 -0.02 -17.62
C ALA A 247 -6.48 -0.81 -18.45
N ARG A 248 -5.23 -0.96 -18.01
CA ARG A 248 -4.18 -1.68 -18.75
C ARG A 248 -3.57 -2.80 -17.92
N PRO A 249 -3.15 -3.91 -18.58
CA PRO A 249 -2.47 -5.00 -17.90
C PRO A 249 -1.24 -4.52 -17.13
N TYR A 250 -1.04 -5.09 -15.94
CA TYR A 250 0.12 -4.76 -15.12
C TYR A 250 1.37 -5.38 -15.75
N VAL A 251 2.38 -4.55 -15.98
CA VAL A 251 3.63 -4.98 -16.63
C VAL A 251 4.76 -4.93 -15.61
N PRO A 252 5.51 -6.04 -15.40
CA PRO A 252 6.70 -6.02 -14.55
C PRO A 252 7.71 -4.99 -15.03
N TRP A 253 8.37 -4.32 -14.09
CA TRP A 253 9.43 -3.39 -14.45
C TRP A 253 10.69 -4.14 -14.90
N MET A 254 10.96 -4.13 -16.21
CA MET A 254 12.13 -4.76 -16.82
C MET A 254 12.32 -6.22 -16.34
N ASN A 255 13.53 -6.60 -15.94
CA ASN A 255 13.89 -7.93 -15.43
C ASN A 255 13.85 -8.03 -13.89
N MET A 256 13.14 -7.13 -13.20
CA MET A 256 12.98 -7.20 -11.74
C MET A 256 12.48 -8.57 -11.22
N PRO A 257 11.57 -9.30 -11.93
CA PRO A 257 11.22 -10.67 -11.57
C PRO A 257 12.43 -11.60 -11.38
N ALA A 258 13.40 -11.53 -12.30
CA ALA A 258 14.60 -12.36 -12.24
C ALA A 258 15.52 -11.96 -11.07
N VAL A 259 15.59 -10.66 -10.73
CA VAL A 259 16.37 -10.16 -9.58
C VAL A 259 15.82 -10.73 -8.27
N LEU A 260 14.52 -10.61 -8.02
CA LEU A 260 13.89 -11.08 -6.79
C LEU A 260 13.92 -12.61 -6.68
N ALA A 261 13.72 -13.33 -7.79
CA ALA A 261 13.87 -14.78 -7.83
C ALA A 261 15.31 -15.23 -7.48
N ASN A 262 16.32 -14.53 -8.01
CA ASN A 262 17.72 -14.78 -7.67
C ASN A 262 18.03 -14.51 -6.19
N TRP A 263 17.46 -13.45 -5.60
CA TRP A 263 17.62 -13.20 -4.16
C TRP A 263 16.93 -14.23 -3.29
N GLN A 264 15.73 -14.70 -3.67
CA GLN A 264 15.05 -15.79 -2.97
C GLN A 264 15.90 -17.07 -2.92
N GLN A 265 16.63 -17.37 -4.00
CA GLN A 265 17.51 -18.54 -4.07
C GLN A 265 18.79 -18.39 -3.24
N LYS A 266 19.36 -17.19 -3.18
CA LYS A 266 20.65 -16.93 -2.52
C LYS A 266 20.52 -16.69 -1.02
N VAL A 267 19.46 -16.04 -0.58
CA VAL A 267 19.29 -15.60 0.81
C VAL A 267 18.36 -16.58 1.53
N GLN A 268 18.96 -17.47 2.33
CA GLN A 268 18.21 -18.43 3.13
C GLN A 268 17.24 -17.72 4.08
N GLY A 269 15.97 -18.16 4.08
CA GLY A 269 14.95 -17.60 4.97
C GLY A 269 14.55 -16.16 4.65
N LEU A 270 14.85 -15.67 3.44
CA LEU A 270 14.35 -14.40 2.95
C LEU A 270 12.81 -14.41 2.92
N HIS A 271 12.21 -13.42 3.59
CA HIS A 271 10.78 -13.18 3.53
C HIS A 271 10.49 -12.01 2.60
N PHE A 272 9.49 -12.15 1.73
CA PHE A 272 9.00 -11.06 0.91
C PHE A 272 7.77 -10.44 1.59
N HIS A 273 7.78 -9.13 1.73
CA HIS A 273 6.65 -8.35 2.19
C HIS A 273 6.39 -7.21 1.21
N TYR A 274 5.21 -7.21 0.59
CA TYR A 274 4.81 -6.22 -0.38
C TYR A 274 4.01 -5.14 0.30
N LEU A 275 4.44 -3.88 0.19
CA LEU A 275 3.81 -2.76 0.87
C LEU A 275 3.35 -1.73 -0.16
N THR A 276 2.05 -1.52 -0.25
CA THR A 276 1.46 -0.44 -1.04
C THR A 276 0.53 0.42 -0.17
N THR A 277 0.36 1.68 -0.56
CA THR A 277 -0.63 2.58 0.04
C THR A 277 -1.92 2.65 -0.77
N THR A 278 -2.07 1.76 -1.75
CA THR A 278 -3.28 1.59 -2.55
C THR A 278 -4.43 1.06 -1.68
N PRO A 279 -5.67 1.57 -1.85
CA PRO A 279 -6.82 1.16 -1.04
C PRO A 279 -7.14 -0.34 -1.12
N ILE A 280 -7.61 -0.91 -0.02
CA ILE A 280 -7.89 -2.35 0.13
C ILE A 280 -8.71 -2.97 -0.99
N LYS A 281 -9.70 -2.26 -1.53
CA LYS A 281 -10.67 -2.82 -2.48
C LYS A 281 -10.00 -3.40 -3.73
N VAL A 282 -8.82 -2.92 -4.09
CA VAL A 282 -8.17 -3.25 -5.37
C VAL A 282 -7.03 -4.26 -5.21
N THR A 283 -6.84 -4.77 -3.99
CA THR A 283 -5.83 -5.77 -3.64
C THR A 283 -5.82 -7.01 -4.54
N PRO A 284 -6.97 -7.58 -4.99
CA PRO A 284 -6.95 -8.81 -5.80
C PRO A 284 -6.13 -8.65 -7.08
N THR A 285 -6.21 -7.48 -7.70
CA THR A 285 -5.44 -7.15 -8.92
C THR A 285 -3.94 -7.11 -8.64
N TYR A 286 -3.54 -6.53 -7.51
CA TYR A 286 -2.13 -6.46 -7.09
C TYR A 286 -1.60 -7.84 -6.70
N GLU A 287 -2.34 -8.61 -5.91
CA GLU A 287 -1.95 -9.95 -5.49
C GLU A 287 -1.76 -10.88 -6.70
N SER A 288 -2.73 -10.87 -7.63
CA SER A 288 -2.66 -11.67 -8.86
C SER A 288 -1.44 -11.32 -9.70
N PHE A 289 -1.15 -10.04 -9.88
CA PHE A 289 0.05 -9.59 -10.60
C PHE A 289 1.34 -9.99 -9.88
N ILE A 290 1.42 -9.77 -8.57
CA ILE A 290 2.62 -10.05 -7.79
C ILE A 290 2.90 -11.55 -7.80
N TYR A 291 1.94 -12.41 -7.49
CA TYR A 291 2.17 -13.86 -7.45
C TYR A 291 2.34 -14.50 -8.84
N ALA A 292 1.95 -13.84 -9.91
CA ALA A 292 2.26 -14.28 -11.27
C ALA A 292 3.72 -14.01 -11.68
N ASN A 293 4.41 -13.06 -11.02
CA ASN A 293 5.72 -12.56 -11.48
C ASN A 293 6.82 -12.58 -10.42
N TYR A 294 6.46 -12.59 -9.14
CA TYR A 294 7.37 -12.39 -8.01
C TYR A 294 7.19 -13.48 -6.94
N PRO A 295 8.19 -13.68 -6.07
CA PRO A 295 8.11 -14.64 -4.98
C PRO A 295 6.88 -14.46 -4.08
N LEU A 296 6.34 -15.57 -3.59
CA LEU A 296 5.26 -15.56 -2.59
C LEU A 296 5.69 -14.79 -1.32
N GLY A 297 4.77 -14.04 -0.75
CA GLY A 297 5.05 -13.15 0.38
C GLY A 297 3.80 -12.47 0.92
N SER A 298 3.93 -11.86 2.10
CA SER A 298 2.83 -11.16 2.77
C SER A 298 2.59 -9.75 2.21
N PHE A 299 1.45 -9.13 2.51
CA PHE A 299 1.07 -7.80 2.04
C PHE A 299 0.68 -6.86 3.18
N ASP A 300 1.11 -5.62 3.06
CA ASP A 300 0.50 -4.47 3.73
C ASP A 300 -0.07 -3.52 2.66
N ILE A 301 -1.31 -3.11 2.88
CA ILE A 301 -2.11 -2.28 1.97
C ILE A 301 -2.77 -1.15 2.78
N ARG A 302 -3.41 -0.19 2.12
CA ARG A 302 -4.13 0.89 2.82
C ARG A 302 -5.56 0.46 3.18
N PRO A 303 -5.92 0.35 4.47
CA PRO A 303 -7.31 0.13 4.88
C PRO A 303 -8.18 1.35 4.59
N LEU A 304 -9.50 1.15 4.53
CA LEU A 304 -10.53 2.18 4.47
C LEU A 304 -10.86 2.72 5.86
N ASN A 305 -10.79 1.87 6.90
CA ASN A 305 -11.06 2.30 8.26
C ASN A 305 -9.84 3.01 8.88
N LEU A 306 -9.72 4.30 8.57
CA LEU A 306 -8.64 5.17 9.06
C LEU A 306 -9.15 6.02 10.23
N THR A 307 -8.86 5.58 11.45
CA THR A 307 -9.42 6.18 12.68
C THR A 307 -8.49 7.19 13.36
N THR A 308 -7.22 7.25 12.96
CA THR A 308 -6.21 8.14 13.54
C THR A 308 -5.57 9.05 12.49
N PRO A 309 -5.10 10.26 12.84
CA PRO A 309 -4.38 11.13 11.91
C PRO A 309 -3.19 10.44 11.22
N ASN A 310 -2.47 9.57 11.93
CA ASN A 310 -1.35 8.81 11.36
C ASN A 310 -1.83 7.79 10.31
N GLN A 311 -2.94 7.12 10.54
CA GLN A 311 -3.53 6.23 9.53
C GLN A 311 -4.00 7.02 8.30
N ILE A 312 -4.55 8.23 8.50
CA ILE A 312 -5.04 9.07 7.41
C ILE A 312 -3.88 9.58 6.53
N PHE A 313 -2.82 10.12 7.16
CA PHE A 313 -1.77 10.87 6.47
C PHE A 313 -0.42 10.16 6.36
N GLN A 314 -0.19 9.08 7.12
CA GLN A 314 1.11 8.41 7.24
C GLN A 314 0.94 6.87 7.26
N ILE A 315 0.02 6.33 6.46
CA ILE A 315 -0.29 4.89 6.50
C ILE A 315 0.93 4.00 6.24
N ARG A 316 1.84 4.41 5.33
CA ARG A 316 3.10 3.70 5.09
C ARG A 316 3.93 3.57 6.35
N LYS A 317 4.08 4.66 7.12
CA LYS A 317 4.76 4.65 8.41
C LYS A 317 4.10 3.70 9.40
N VAL A 318 2.76 3.71 9.51
CA VAL A 318 2.02 2.80 10.39
C VAL A 318 2.30 1.34 10.04
N ASN A 319 2.27 0.99 8.76
CA ASN A 319 2.55 -0.35 8.27
C ASN A 319 4.02 -0.76 8.51
N LEU A 320 4.97 0.13 8.24
CA LEU A 320 6.39 -0.07 8.53
C LEU A 320 6.65 -0.30 10.03
N TYR A 321 6.11 0.52 10.91
CA TYR A 321 6.27 0.33 12.35
C TYR A 321 5.72 -1.02 12.81
N ARG A 322 4.52 -1.41 12.32
CA ARG A 322 3.91 -2.70 12.67
C ARG A 322 4.85 -3.87 12.37
N ILE A 323 5.41 -3.95 11.16
CA ILE A 323 6.24 -5.09 10.78
C ILE A 323 7.61 -5.09 11.49
N PHE A 324 8.23 -3.91 11.68
CA PHE A 324 9.48 -3.80 12.42
C PHE A 324 9.32 -4.16 13.91
N GLU A 325 8.24 -3.72 14.55
CA GLU A 325 7.91 -4.08 15.93
C GLU A 325 7.54 -5.56 16.07
N THR A 326 6.92 -6.15 15.04
CA THR A 326 6.58 -7.58 15.02
C THR A 326 7.84 -8.46 14.97
N PHE A 327 8.90 -8.02 14.31
CA PHE A 327 10.13 -8.79 14.10
C PHE A 327 11.41 -8.06 14.56
N PRO A 328 11.57 -7.82 15.87
CA PRO A 328 12.64 -6.96 16.39
C PRO A 328 14.07 -7.49 16.18
N GLN A 329 14.22 -8.77 15.80
CA GLN A 329 15.51 -9.42 15.55
C GLN A 329 15.79 -9.67 14.07
N ARG A 330 14.85 -9.35 13.17
CA ARG A 330 15.09 -9.46 11.72
C ARG A 330 15.80 -8.22 11.20
N LYS A 331 16.51 -8.42 10.09
CA LYS A 331 17.02 -7.33 9.27
C LYS A 331 16.05 -7.03 8.14
N PHE A 332 15.97 -5.77 7.75
CA PHE A 332 15.08 -5.30 6.70
C PHE A 332 15.86 -4.71 5.53
N VAL A 333 15.52 -5.15 4.32
CA VAL A 333 15.90 -4.51 3.06
C VAL A 333 14.66 -3.78 2.55
N LEU A 334 14.78 -2.49 2.31
CA LEU A 334 13.67 -1.66 1.84
C LEU A 334 13.90 -1.35 0.35
N LEU A 335 12.99 -1.79 -0.52
CA LEU A 335 13.05 -1.59 -1.97
C LEU A 335 11.88 -0.70 -2.41
N ALA A 336 12.19 0.40 -3.10
CA ALA A 336 11.19 1.35 -3.56
C ALA A 336 11.75 2.23 -4.71
N ASP A 337 11.07 3.33 -5.03
CA ASP A 337 11.43 4.28 -6.07
C ASP A 337 11.34 5.75 -5.59
N THR A 338 11.83 6.69 -6.42
CA THR A 338 11.87 8.13 -6.11
C THR A 338 10.54 8.87 -6.32
N SER A 339 9.59 8.31 -7.05
CA SER A 339 8.35 9.01 -7.42
C SER A 339 7.31 9.08 -6.30
N ASN A 340 7.54 8.38 -5.17
CA ASN A 340 6.67 8.42 -4.00
C ASN A 340 7.30 9.21 -2.84
N ASN A 341 6.75 10.38 -2.52
CA ASN A 341 7.30 11.27 -1.49
C ASN A 341 7.32 10.66 -0.09
N ASP A 342 6.33 9.83 0.25
CA ASP A 342 6.28 9.19 1.56
C ASP A 342 7.43 8.18 1.74
N ILE A 343 7.82 7.44 0.69
CA ILE A 343 9.00 6.55 0.69
C ILE A 343 10.26 7.33 1.01
N MET A 344 10.48 8.44 0.32
CA MET A 344 11.67 9.28 0.46
C MET A 344 11.83 9.87 1.87
N ARG A 345 10.72 10.00 2.60
CA ARG A 345 10.71 10.42 4.01
C ARG A 345 10.79 9.24 4.99
N GLU A 346 9.93 8.24 4.83
CA GLU A 346 9.74 7.21 5.84
C GLU A 346 10.87 6.17 5.83
N TYR A 347 11.38 5.76 4.66
CA TYR A 347 12.41 4.72 4.59
C TYR A 347 13.72 5.11 5.28
N PRO A 348 14.33 6.28 5.03
CA PRO A 348 15.50 6.70 5.79
C PRO A 348 15.18 6.88 7.28
N ALA A 349 13.98 7.36 7.64
CA ALA A 349 13.58 7.52 9.04
C ALA A 349 13.49 6.20 9.81
N MET A 350 13.22 5.07 9.14
CA MET A 350 13.23 3.75 9.78
C MET A 350 14.61 3.37 10.32
N SER A 351 15.71 3.83 9.70
CA SER A 351 17.07 3.54 10.18
C SER A 351 17.34 4.17 11.55
N SER A 352 16.78 5.37 11.79
CA SER A 352 16.88 6.07 13.07
C SER A 352 15.87 5.54 14.10
N ALA A 353 14.66 5.17 13.66
CA ALA A 353 13.60 4.66 14.52
C ALA A 353 13.88 3.24 15.02
N PHE A 354 14.53 2.40 14.21
CA PHE A 354 14.88 1.02 14.54
C PHE A 354 16.38 0.76 14.28
N PRO A 355 17.27 1.33 15.11
CA PRO A 355 18.72 1.23 14.90
C PRO A 355 19.18 -0.23 14.78
N GLY A 356 19.92 -0.50 13.71
CA GLY A 356 20.46 -1.81 13.41
C GLY A 356 19.47 -2.79 12.78
N GLN A 357 18.18 -2.49 12.62
CA GLN A 357 17.26 -3.39 11.89
C GLN A 357 17.26 -3.13 10.38
N VAL A 358 17.37 -1.88 9.93
CA VAL A 358 17.51 -1.56 8.50
C VAL A 358 18.91 -1.95 8.04
N GLN A 359 18.99 -2.88 7.08
CA GLN A 359 20.25 -3.30 6.47
C GLN A 359 20.53 -2.50 5.20
N CYS A 360 19.59 -2.47 4.26
CA CYS A 360 19.74 -1.78 3.00
C CYS A 360 18.49 -0.95 2.66
N ILE A 361 18.68 0.22 2.05
CA ILE A 361 17.63 1.00 1.40
C ILE A 361 17.97 1.13 -0.08
N LEU A 362 17.21 0.46 -0.95
CA LEU A 362 17.39 0.43 -2.39
C LEU A 362 16.29 1.24 -3.06
N ILE A 363 16.65 2.35 -3.71
CA ILE A 363 15.70 3.27 -4.34
C ILE A 363 15.94 3.31 -5.85
N ARG A 364 14.97 2.89 -6.66
CA ARG A 364 14.97 3.15 -8.10
C ARG A 364 14.88 4.65 -8.32
N ASN A 365 15.83 5.22 -9.04
CA ASN A 365 15.77 6.61 -9.48
C ASN A 365 14.99 6.69 -10.80
N THR A 366 13.67 6.86 -10.70
CA THR A 366 12.75 6.96 -11.85
C THR A 366 13.13 8.11 -12.78
N SER A 367 13.56 9.26 -12.23
CA SER A 367 14.00 10.41 -13.03
C SER A 367 15.22 10.16 -13.92
N MET A 368 16.00 9.11 -13.65
CA MET A 368 17.14 8.71 -14.48
C MET A 368 16.77 7.73 -15.59
N THR A 369 15.70 6.95 -15.43
CA THR A 369 15.26 5.96 -16.41
C THR A 369 14.09 6.42 -17.26
N ASP A 370 13.29 7.35 -16.75
CA ASP A 370 12.03 7.77 -17.33
C ASP A 370 12.09 9.28 -17.62
N PRO A 371 12.41 9.70 -18.85
CA PRO A 371 12.62 11.12 -19.17
C PRO A 371 11.41 12.02 -18.91
N SER A 372 10.21 11.44 -18.82
CA SER A 372 8.96 12.11 -18.49
C SER A 372 8.77 12.36 -17.00
N ASP A 373 9.59 11.72 -16.15
CA ASP A 373 9.51 11.92 -14.71
C ASP A 373 10.22 13.24 -14.33
N HIS A 374 9.39 14.20 -13.93
CA HIS A 374 9.81 15.50 -13.41
C HIS A 374 9.30 15.70 -11.98
N PHE A 375 8.96 14.60 -11.30
CA PHE A 375 8.46 14.65 -9.94
C PHE A 375 9.63 14.91 -8.99
N PRO A 376 9.64 16.04 -8.25
CA PRO A 376 10.74 16.35 -7.37
C PRO A 376 10.69 15.47 -6.13
N TYR A 377 11.87 15.02 -5.68
CA TYR A 377 12.02 14.19 -4.49
C TYR A 377 13.11 14.73 -3.57
N ASP A 378 12.91 14.62 -2.26
CA ASP A 378 13.88 15.08 -1.26
C ASP A 378 14.78 13.94 -0.79
N THR A 379 16.09 14.14 -0.87
CA THR A 379 17.11 13.19 -0.41
C THR A 379 17.71 13.57 0.94
N SER A 380 17.25 14.65 1.59
CA SER A 380 17.78 15.14 2.86
C SER A 380 17.76 14.09 3.98
N GLY A 381 16.75 13.20 4.00
CA GLY A 381 16.63 12.11 4.97
C GLY A 381 17.80 11.12 4.96
N PHE A 382 18.57 11.06 3.86
CA PHE A 382 19.71 10.15 3.72
C PHE A 382 21.04 10.75 4.21
N LYS A 383 21.08 12.05 4.56
CA LYS A 383 22.31 12.81 4.82
C LYS A 383 23.21 12.20 5.91
N ASP A 384 22.58 11.72 6.97
CA ASP A 384 23.28 11.21 8.16
C ASP A 384 23.33 9.68 8.19
N LEU A 385 22.86 9.01 7.13
CA LEU A 385 22.96 7.56 6.99
C LEU A 385 24.33 7.16 6.45
N ASP A 386 24.81 5.98 6.84
CA ASP A 386 26.02 5.42 6.23
C ASP A 386 25.77 5.18 4.74
N SER A 387 26.62 5.77 3.89
CA SER A 387 26.52 5.63 2.44
C SER A 387 26.70 4.19 1.94
N SER A 388 27.12 3.25 2.79
CA SER A 388 27.12 1.83 2.47
C SER A 388 25.77 1.15 2.69
N THR A 389 24.80 1.75 3.37
CA THR A 389 23.50 1.12 3.71
C THR A 389 22.36 1.56 2.78
N TYR A 390 22.64 2.38 1.77
CA TYR A 390 21.64 2.74 0.78
C TYR A 390 22.24 2.84 -0.62
N MET A 391 21.38 2.69 -1.62
CA MET A 391 21.75 2.80 -3.03
C MET A 391 20.58 3.30 -3.86
N PHE A 392 20.81 4.38 -4.59
CA PHE A 392 19.96 4.82 -5.68
C PHE A 392 20.43 4.11 -6.95
N PHE A 393 19.57 3.30 -7.53
CA PHE A 393 19.90 2.47 -8.69
C PHE A 393 19.00 2.86 -9.87
N ARG A 394 19.43 2.55 -11.10
CA ARG A 394 18.70 2.96 -12.31
C ARG A 394 17.86 1.82 -12.84
N ILE A 395 18.48 0.66 -13.04
CA ILE A 395 17.84 -0.54 -13.63
C ILE A 395 18.04 -1.75 -12.72
N PRO A 396 17.22 -2.82 -12.82
CA PRO A 396 17.33 -3.95 -11.92
C PRO A 396 18.72 -4.64 -11.95
N ASP A 397 19.42 -4.60 -13.09
CA ASP A 397 20.79 -5.13 -13.22
C ASP A 397 21.81 -4.42 -12.31
N ASP A 398 21.57 -3.16 -11.93
CA ASP A 398 22.44 -2.43 -11.00
C ASP A 398 22.47 -3.12 -9.61
N ILE A 399 21.39 -3.82 -9.21
CA ILE A 399 21.21 -4.47 -7.90
C ILE A 399 21.20 -6.00 -7.95
N LEU A 400 21.18 -6.61 -9.14
CA LEU A 400 21.14 -8.07 -9.33
C LEU A 400 22.26 -8.82 -8.59
N GLY A 401 23.45 -8.20 -8.51
CA GLY A 401 24.64 -8.77 -7.90
C GLY A 401 24.70 -8.69 -6.37
N LEU A 402 23.78 -7.98 -5.72
CA LEU A 402 23.80 -7.81 -4.26
C LEU A 402 23.53 -9.14 -3.54
N ASP A 403 24.27 -9.37 -2.45
CA ASP A 403 24.13 -10.52 -1.56
C ASP A 403 23.92 -10.05 -0.11
N PHE A 404 22.65 -9.93 0.27
CA PHE A 404 22.28 -9.44 1.59
C PHE A 404 22.75 -10.35 2.73
N SER A 405 23.08 -11.62 2.48
CA SER A 405 23.65 -12.50 3.51
C SER A 405 25.03 -12.06 3.97
N LYS A 406 25.73 -11.27 3.14
CA LYS A 406 27.05 -10.68 3.43
C LYS A 406 26.98 -9.21 3.86
N GLY A 407 25.78 -8.63 3.90
CA GLY A 407 25.58 -7.20 4.16
C GLY A 407 25.79 -6.31 2.92
N ASP A 408 25.80 -6.88 1.71
CA ASP A 408 26.02 -6.11 0.48
C ASP A 408 24.78 -5.27 0.15
N CYS A 409 24.90 -3.95 0.26
CA CYS A 409 23.82 -3.01 -0.08
C CYS A 409 24.15 -2.07 -1.23
N ARG A 410 25.38 -2.14 -1.79
CA ARG A 410 25.86 -1.18 -2.78
C ARG A 410 26.70 -1.83 -3.87
N ASN A 411 26.32 -1.57 -5.12
CA ASN A 411 27.17 -1.81 -6.27
C ASN A 411 28.01 -0.55 -6.56
N VAL A 412 29.30 -0.61 -6.25
CA VAL A 412 30.22 0.53 -6.36
C VAL A 412 30.38 1.06 -7.80
N SER A 413 30.03 0.25 -8.81
CA SER A 413 30.08 0.65 -10.22
C SER A 413 28.94 1.60 -10.61
N VAL A 414 27.93 1.78 -9.75
CA VAL A 414 26.76 2.62 -10.01
C VAL A 414 26.92 3.96 -9.29
N PRO A 415 27.09 5.07 -10.04
CA PRO A 415 27.27 6.39 -9.45
C PRO A 415 26.09 6.80 -8.57
N GLN A 416 26.38 7.35 -7.40
CA GLN A 416 25.38 7.89 -6.48
C GLN A 416 25.38 9.42 -6.61
N ASN A 417 24.40 9.97 -7.32
CA ASN A 417 24.26 11.42 -7.54
C ASN A 417 23.25 12.01 -6.56
N ILE A 418 23.63 12.09 -5.29
CA ILE A 418 22.76 12.55 -4.19
C ILE A 418 23.31 13.85 -3.63
N THR A 419 22.47 14.87 -3.53
CA THR A 419 22.81 16.21 -3.02
C THR A 419 22.36 16.44 -1.58
N PHE A 420 21.59 15.51 -1.01
CA PHE A 420 20.95 15.64 0.30
C PHE A 420 20.01 16.85 0.40
N GLY A 421 19.28 17.10 -0.68
CA GLY A 421 18.17 18.03 -0.77
C GLY A 421 17.21 17.60 -1.89
N PHE A 422 16.39 18.54 -2.36
CA PHE A 422 15.47 18.29 -3.48
C PHE A 422 16.23 18.06 -4.79
N GLN A 423 15.84 16.99 -5.50
CA GLN A 423 16.30 16.62 -6.83
C GLN A 423 15.10 16.34 -7.74
N GLY A 424 15.33 16.16 -9.05
CA GLY A 424 14.26 15.90 -10.01
C GLY A 424 13.42 17.13 -10.38
N LEU A 425 13.88 18.36 -10.06
CA LEU A 425 13.14 19.58 -10.37
C LEU A 425 13.04 19.83 -11.89
N PRO A 426 11.89 20.28 -12.41
CA PRO A 426 11.74 20.67 -13.81
C PRO A 426 12.78 21.73 -14.21
N GLY A 427 13.59 21.45 -15.22
CA GLY A 427 14.64 22.37 -15.70
C GLY A 427 16.00 22.25 -14.99
N SER A 428 16.18 21.27 -14.09
CA SER A 428 17.51 20.86 -13.61
C SER A 428 18.28 20.22 -14.76
N ALA A 429 19.07 21.01 -15.46
CA ALA A 429 19.86 20.56 -16.58
C ALA A 429 20.74 19.35 -16.20
N VAL A 430 20.45 18.20 -16.79
CA VAL A 430 21.53 17.36 -17.30
C VAL A 430 22.31 18.26 -18.27
N THR A 431 23.53 18.61 -17.92
CA THR A 431 24.43 19.39 -18.77
C THR A 431 24.73 18.62 -20.05
N PHE A 432 23.89 18.81 -21.07
CA PHE A 432 24.24 18.53 -22.45
C PHE A 432 24.58 19.85 -23.16
N ALA A 433 25.72 19.85 -23.83
CA ALA A 433 26.26 20.98 -24.55
C ALA A 433 25.23 21.57 -25.54
N ARG A 434 25.10 22.91 -25.52
CA ARG A 434 24.25 23.67 -26.45
C ARG A 434 24.63 23.39 -27.91
N PRO A 435 23.63 23.45 -28.80
CA PRO A 435 23.70 24.46 -29.85
C PRO A 435 22.53 25.43 -29.85
N SER A 436 22.76 26.50 -30.59
CA SER A 436 22.14 27.82 -30.59
C SER A 436 20.67 27.92 -31.03
N LYS A 437 19.98 28.86 -30.37
CA LYS A 437 18.93 29.78 -30.85
C LYS A 437 17.72 29.19 -31.59
N LEU A 438 16.53 29.32 -30.99
CA LEU A 438 15.34 29.75 -31.73
C LEU A 438 14.32 30.45 -30.80
N PHE A 439 13.50 31.29 -31.40
CA PHE A 439 12.80 32.46 -30.87
C PHE A 439 11.63 32.18 -29.91
N LEU A 440 11.48 33.07 -28.90
CA LEU A 440 10.24 33.24 -28.10
C LEU A 440 9.16 33.96 -28.94
N ALA A 441 7.93 33.45 -28.87
CA ALA A 441 6.71 34.25 -29.04
C ALA A 441 5.73 33.88 -27.92
N PRO A 442 5.12 34.86 -27.20
CA PRO A 442 4.15 34.56 -26.15
C PRO A 442 2.74 34.49 -26.75
N LEU A 443 1.98 33.44 -26.41
CA LEU A 443 0.53 33.43 -26.62
C LEU A 443 -0.17 33.69 -25.28
N ILE A 444 -0.81 34.85 -25.19
CA ILE A 444 -1.78 35.22 -24.17
C ILE A 444 -3.11 34.54 -24.54
N LEU A 445 -3.76 33.84 -23.62
CA LEU A 445 -5.20 33.62 -23.71
C LEU A 445 -5.87 33.73 -22.32
N THR A 446 -6.62 34.83 -22.19
CA THR A 446 -7.65 35.12 -21.20
C THR A 446 -8.81 34.11 -21.26
N PHE A 447 -9.29 33.64 -20.11
CA PHE A 447 -10.60 33.02 -19.97
C PHE A 447 -11.59 34.02 -19.34
N PHE A 448 -12.74 34.20 -19.99
CA PHE A 448 -13.95 34.85 -19.47
C PHE A 448 -14.91 33.77 -18.94
N ILE A 449 -15.47 34.05 -17.76
CA ILE A 449 -16.77 33.68 -17.16
C ILE A 449 -17.16 32.20 -17.14
#